data_AF-A0AAX0BCG8-F1
#
_entry.id   AF-A0AAX0BCG8-F1
#
_cell.length_a   1.000
_cell.length_b   1.000
_cell.length_c   1.000
_cell.angle_alpha   90.00
_cell.angle_beta   90.00
_cell.angle_gamma   90.00
#
_symmetry.space_group_name_H-M   'P 1'
#
loop_
_entity.id
_entity.type
_entity.pdbx_description
1 polymer ?
#
loop_
_entity_poly.entity_id
_entity_poly.type
_entity_poly.pdbx_seq_one_letter_code
_entity_poly.pdbx_strand_id
1 'polypeptide(L)'
;MNKLLEIKDKAVKFCGEYEHFILPVVRFAVAFIAFITIDLNIGYMAKISSMLVALLLALVCALLPVNAILWIASIMILLDMYALSIEVFAITFVLFLVLYFVYFRFAPKDGMLVILTPICFQLHIPSVMPVAAGLLRRAYSVVAIICGTLLYYFFDGIRQNASALAEVVDKKGQSTTKLNVTMGQLLDNKEMFIVMAIFVITTLVVYQVRRLKINNSWTVATIAGGLIQLVALVVAYLVLGLPEKIIWLVLSTVVAIFAGVVIQFIFMNLDYARTENVQFEDDEYYYYVKAVPKKMIAKEEKVVKHFGNTGSLGKKIQRHNQENISKEAIAKDLEIDENIFEDDK
;
A
#
# COMPACT_ATOMS: atom_id res chain seq x y z
N MET A 1 11.41 11.11 21.51
CA MET A 1 11.59 10.75 20.10
C MET A 1 12.44 9.50 19.91
N ASN A 2 13.54 9.34 20.67
CA ASN A 2 14.45 8.17 20.57
C ASN A 2 13.76 6.81 20.77
N LYS A 3 12.88 6.66 21.78
CA LYS A 3 12.16 5.38 22.00
C LYS A 3 11.29 4.94 20.81
N LEU A 4 10.62 5.86 20.13
CA LEU A 4 9.79 5.55 18.96
C LEU A 4 10.64 5.08 17.77
N LEU A 5 11.79 5.73 17.57
CA LEU A 5 12.77 5.33 16.56
C LEU A 5 13.42 3.97 16.93
N GLU A 6 13.71 3.72 18.19
CA GLU A 6 14.23 2.43 18.66
C GLU A 6 13.23 1.30 18.42
N ILE A 7 11.95 1.54 18.71
CA ILE A 7 10.87 0.58 18.43
C ILE A 7 10.77 0.34 16.92
N LYS A 8 10.84 1.40 16.11
CA LYS A 8 10.84 1.28 14.65
C LYS A 8 12.02 0.43 14.16
N ASP A 9 13.24 0.74 14.58
CA ASP A 9 14.45 0.03 14.14
C ASP A 9 14.42 -1.44 14.59
N LYS A 10 13.96 -1.71 15.82
CA LYS A 10 13.75 -3.08 16.30
C LYS A 10 12.68 -3.80 15.47
N ALA A 11 11.56 -3.15 15.17
CA ALA A 11 10.47 -3.73 14.38
C ALA A 11 10.90 -4.01 12.93
N VAL A 12 11.61 -3.08 12.29
CA VAL A 12 12.12 -3.26 10.92
C VAL A 12 13.17 -4.37 10.86
N LYS A 13 14.09 -4.43 11.84
CA LYS A 13 15.07 -5.53 11.95
C LYS A 13 14.37 -6.87 12.18
N PHE A 14 13.40 -6.93 13.09
CA PHE A 14 12.62 -8.14 13.33
C PHE A 14 11.85 -8.57 12.07
N CYS A 15 11.24 -7.62 11.35
CA CYS A 15 10.56 -7.90 10.08
C CYS A 15 11.52 -8.43 8.99
N GLY A 16 12.75 -7.94 8.96
CA GLY A 16 13.78 -8.42 8.03
C GLY A 16 14.34 -9.80 8.42
N GLU A 17 14.65 -10.01 9.70
CA GLU A 17 15.20 -11.27 10.21
C GLU A 17 14.18 -12.43 10.13
N TYR A 18 12.89 -12.15 10.36
CA TYR A 18 11.81 -13.13 10.32
C TYR A 18 10.90 -13.00 9.10
N GLU A 19 11.38 -12.40 8.00
CA GLU A 19 10.58 -12.19 6.78
C GLU A 19 9.93 -13.49 6.29
N HIS A 20 10.67 -14.60 6.37
CA HIS A 20 10.21 -15.92 5.96
C HIS A 20 8.95 -16.40 6.72
N PHE A 21 8.76 -15.95 7.97
CA PHE A 21 7.60 -16.29 8.80
C PHE A 21 6.51 -15.22 8.74
N ILE A 22 6.89 -13.93 8.71
CA ILE A 22 5.95 -12.80 8.73
C ILE A 22 5.18 -12.71 7.41
N LEU A 23 5.85 -12.94 6.29
CA LEU A 23 5.24 -12.82 4.97
C LEU A 23 4.07 -13.81 4.76
N PRO A 24 4.19 -15.11 5.12
CA PRO A 24 3.05 -16.03 5.16
C PRO A 24 1.90 -15.57 6.06
N VAL A 25 2.19 -15.02 7.24
CA VAL A 25 1.17 -14.52 8.18
C VAL A 25 0.41 -13.34 7.60
N VAL A 26 1.10 -12.39 6.95
CA VAL A 26 0.45 -11.25 6.27
C VAL A 26 -0.40 -11.74 5.10
N ARG A 27 0.10 -12.69 4.30
CA ARG A 27 -0.66 -13.30 3.20
C ARG A 27 -1.91 -14.01 3.69
N PHE A 28 -1.79 -14.78 4.77
CA PHE A 28 -2.92 -15.43 5.44
C PHE A 28 -3.97 -14.40 5.85
N ALA A 29 -3.56 -13.34 6.57
CA ALA A 29 -4.48 -12.32 7.06
C ALA A 29 -5.21 -11.61 5.91
N VAL A 30 -4.48 -11.22 4.86
CA VAL A 30 -5.08 -10.55 3.69
C VAL A 30 -5.99 -11.50 2.92
N ALA A 31 -5.59 -12.75 2.69
CA ALA A 31 -6.42 -13.74 2.03
C ALA A 31 -7.70 -14.02 2.82
N PHE A 32 -7.58 -14.18 4.15
CA PHE A 32 -8.73 -14.42 5.02
C PHE A 32 -9.72 -13.26 5.00
N ILE A 33 -9.23 -12.02 5.12
CA ILE A 33 -10.09 -10.83 5.03
C ILE A 33 -10.73 -10.76 3.64
N ALA A 34 -9.99 -11.05 2.57
CA ALA A 34 -10.52 -11.05 1.20
C ALA A 34 -11.65 -12.08 1.03
N PHE A 35 -11.44 -13.33 1.44
CA PHE A 35 -12.43 -14.40 1.29
C PHE A 35 -13.66 -14.16 2.16
N ILE A 36 -13.50 -13.72 3.41
CA ILE A 36 -14.63 -13.31 4.26
C ILE A 36 -15.39 -12.14 3.64
N THR A 37 -14.68 -11.18 3.04
CA THR A 37 -15.32 -10.05 2.34
C THR A 37 -16.14 -10.53 1.15
N ILE A 38 -15.64 -11.51 0.39
CA ILE A 38 -16.37 -12.11 -0.74
C ILE A 38 -17.61 -12.85 -0.23
N ASP A 39 -17.45 -13.72 0.77
CA ASP A 39 -18.55 -14.51 1.36
C ASP A 39 -19.66 -13.61 1.92
N LEU A 40 -19.31 -12.51 2.61
CA LEU A 40 -20.28 -11.60 3.21
C LEU A 40 -21.04 -10.73 2.19
N ASN A 41 -20.46 -10.47 1.01
CA ASN A 41 -21.04 -9.54 0.03
C ASN A 41 -21.70 -10.24 -1.16
N ILE A 42 -21.20 -11.40 -1.55
CA ILE A 42 -21.66 -12.15 -2.71
C ILE A 42 -22.36 -13.42 -2.21
N GLY A 43 -21.61 -14.34 -1.61
CA GLY A 43 -22.11 -15.48 -0.83
C GLY A 43 -23.22 -16.34 -1.44
N TYR A 44 -23.40 -16.36 -2.76
CA TYR A 44 -24.56 -17.00 -3.40
C TYR A 44 -24.51 -18.52 -3.34
N MET A 45 -23.32 -19.14 -3.31
CA MET A 45 -23.17 -20.58 -3.16
C MET A 45 -22.88 -20.97 -1.71
N ALA A 46 -23.91 -21.43 -0.98
CA ALA A 46 -23.81 -21.81 0.44
C ALA A 46 -22.75 -22.88 0.76
N LYS A 47 -22.37 -23.73 -0.21
CA LYS A 47 -21.31 -24.75 -0.04
C LYS A 47 -19.91 -24.15 0.05
N ILE A 48 -19.70 -22.98 -0.58
CA ILE A 48 -18.40 -22.31 -0.66
C ILE A 48 -18.36 -21.14 0.31
N SER A 49 -19.46 -20.39 0.41
CA SER A 49 -19.65 -19.25 1.29
C SER A 49 -19.83 -19.67 2.76
N SER A 50 -18.80 -20.31 3.31
CA SER A 50 -18.72 -20.65 4.73
C SER A 50 -17.40 -20.18 5.29
N MET A 51 -17.44 -19.63 6.51
CA MET A 51 -16.26 -19.13 7.21
C MET A 51 -15.16 -20.19 7.32
N LEU A 52 -15.53 -21.47 7.45
CA LEU A 52 -14.56 -22.58 7.51
C LEU A 52 -13.84 -22.78 6.17
N VAL A 53 -14.56 -22.71 5.05
CA VAL A 53 -13.96 -22.82 3.70
C VAL A 53 -13.03 -21.63 3.44
N ALA A 54 -13.45 -20.41 3.76
CA ALA A 54 -12.59 -19.21 3.68
C ALA A 54 -11.32 -19.34 4.55
N LEU A 55 -11.44 -19.87 5.76
CA LEU A 55 -10.30 -20.11 6.65
C LEU A 55 -9.31 -21.12 6.07
N LEU A 56 -9.80 -22.25 5.57
CA LEU A 56 -8.96 -23.29 4.96
C LEU A 56 -8.25 -22.77 3.70
N LEU A 57 -8.97 -22.07 2.83
CA LEU A 57 -8.41 -21.45 1.62
C LEU A 57 -7.36 -20.38 1.98
N ALA A 58 -7.60 -19.56 3.01
CA ALA A 58 -6.63 -18.59 3.49
C ALA A 58 -5.36 -19.25 4.02
N LEU A 59 -5.49 -20.38 4.72
CA LEU A 59 -4.36 -21.15 5.24
C LEU A 59 -3.50 -21.73 4.11
N VAL A 60 -4.13 -22.22 3.04
CA VAL A 60 -3.42 -22.62 1.81
C VAL A 60 -2.75 -21.42 1.15
N CYS A 61 -3.43 -20.27 1.08
CA CYS A 61 -2.90 -19.02 0.52
C CYS A 61 -1.69 -18.46 1.28
N ALA A 62 -1.54 -18.78 2.56
CA ALA A 62 -0.37 -18.38 3.35
C ALA A 62 0.95 -18.88 2.75
N LEU A 63 0.92 -20.08 2.16
CA LEU A 63 2.09 -20.74 1.57
C LEU A 63 2.31 -20.36 0.09
N LEU A 64 1.28 -19.82 -0.56
CA LEU A 64 1.29 -19.51 -1.98
C LEU A 64 1.80 -18.08 -2.26
N PRO A 65 2.25 -17.80 -3.50
CA PRO A 65 2.56 -16.44 -3.93
C PRO A 65 1.28 -15.59 -3.98
N VAL A 66 1.42 -14.27 -3.80
CA VAL A 66 0.29 -13.32 -3.78
C VAL A 66 -0.63 -13.46 -5.01
N ASN A 67 -0.06 -13.71 -6.19
CA ASN A 67 -0.85 -13.85 -7.42
C ASN A 67 -1.73 -15.10 -7.42
N ALA A 68 -1.39 -16.15 -6.66
CA ALA A 68 -2.25 -17.31 -6.50
C ALA A 68 -3.50 -16.97 -5.66
N ILE A 69 -3.39 -16.03 -4.72
CA ILE A 69 -4.54 -15.53 -3.94
C ILE A 69 -5.56 -14.89 -4.88
N LEU A 70 -5.10 -14.12 -5.89
CA LEU A 70 -5.97 -13.55 -6.92
C LEU A 70 -6.72 -14.64 -7.69
N TRP A 71 -6.00 -15.68 -8.16
CA TRP A 71 -6.62 -16.79 -8.89
C TRP A 71 -7.67 -17.51 -8.05
N ILE A 72 -7.35 -17.83 -6.79
CA ILE A 72 -8.27 -18.50 -5.88
C ILE A 72 -9.51 -17.62 -5.61
N ALA A 73 -9.31 -16.33 -5.35
CA ALA A 73 -10.40 -15.37 -5.16
C ALA A 73 -11.29 -15.27 -6.41
N SER A 74 -10.70 -15.20 -7.61
CA SER A 74 -11.47 -15.20 -8.86
C SER A 74 -12.27 -16.48 -9.05
N ILE A 75 -11.72 -17.65 -8.72
CA ILE A 75 -12.46 -18.92 -8.80
C ILE A 75 -13.64 -18.92 -7.82
N MET A 76 -13.43 -18.50 -6.57
CA MET A 76 -14.52 -18.38 -5.60
C MET A 76 -15.64 -17.47 -6.12
N ILE A 77 -15.28 -16.27 -6.57
CA ILE A 77 -16.24 -15.30 -7.12
C ILE A 77 -16.98 -15.89 -8.32
N LEU A 78 -16.28 -16.55 -9.24
CA LEU A 78 -16.90 -17.18 -10.41
C LEU A 78 -17.91 -18.25 -10.00
N LEU A 79 -17.59 -19.07 -9.00
CA LEU A 79 -18.51 -20.10 -8.51
C LEU A 79 -19.77 -19.49 -7.87
N ASP A 80 -19.63 -18.38 -7.14
CA ASP A 80 -20.78 -17.64 -6.62
C ASP A 80 -21.60 -16.98 -7.72
N MET A 81 -20.95 -16.36 -8.72
CA MET A 81 -21.65 -15.77 -9.87
C MET A 81 -22.41 -16.82 -10.68
N TYR A 82 -21.86 -18.03 -10.80
CA TYR A 82 -22.53 -19.17 -11.43
C TYR A 82 -23.78 -19.60 -10.66
N ALA A 83 -23.72 -19.58 -9.33
CA ALA A 83 -24.90 -19.86 -8.50
C ALA A 83 -26.00 -18.79 -8.66
N LEU A 84 -25.64 -17.55 -9.00
CA LEU A 84 -26.59 -16.47 -9.27
C LEU A 84 -27.21 -16.56 -10.67
N SER A 85 -26.40 -16.58 -11.73
CA SER A 85 -26.84 -16.77 -13.12
C SER A 85 -25.68 -17.10 -14.05
N ILE A 86 -25.93 -17.94 -15.06
CA ILE A 86 -24.98 -18.27 -16.12
C ILE A 86 -24.51 -17.03 -16.91
N GLU A 87 -25.37 -16.03 -17.09
CA GLU A 87 -25.01 -14.81 -17.84
C GLU A 87 -24.06 -13.92 -17.05
N VAL A 88 -24.32 -13.78 -15.74
CA VAL A 88 -23.47 -13.01 -14.83
C VAL A 88 -22.11 -13.68 -14.70
N PHE A 89 -22.08 -15.02 -14.62
CA PHE A 89 -20.85 -15.80 -14.69
C PHE A 89 -20.06 -15.52 -15.96
N ALA A 90 -20.69 -15.58 -17.14
CA ALA A 90 -20.01 -15.38 -18.42
C ALA A 90 -19.39 -13.98 -18.54
N ILE A 91 -20.12 -12.93 -18.15
CA ILE A 91 -19.60 -11.56 -18.16
C ILE A 91 -18.45 -11.41 -17.16
N THR A 92 -18.59 -11.97 -15.95
CA THR A 92 -17.54 -11.93 -14.92
C THR A 92 -16.28 -12.66 -15.37
N PHE A 93 -16.42 -13.80 -16.06
CA PHE A 93 -15.31 -14.56 -16.60
C PHE A 93 -14.53 -13.77 -17.66
N VAL A 94 -15.25 -13.18 -18.63
CA VAL A 94 -14.63 -12.30 -19.64
C VAL A 94 -13.95 -11.10 -18.98
N LEU A 95 -14.60 -10.50 -17.99
CA LEU A 95 -14.01 -9.39 -17.24
C LEU A 95 -12.69 -9.81 -16.56
N PHE A 96 -12.67 -10.94 -15.86
CA PHE A 96 -11.43 -11.43 -15.25
C PHE A 96 -10.35 -11.71 -16.28
N LEU A 97 -10.67 -12.26 -17.45
CA LEU A 97 -9.68 -12.45 -18.52
C LEU A 97 -9.05 -11.13 -18.96
N VAL A 98 -9.88 -10.09 -19.20
CA VAL A 98 -9.40 -8.75 -19.59
C VAL A 98 -8.53 -8.15 -18.48
N LEU A 99 -9.00 -8.21 -17.23
CA LEU A 99 -8.28 -7.67 -16.08
C LEU A 99 -6.96 -8.40 -15.85
N TYR A 100 -6.92 -9.73 -15.97
CA TYR A 100 -5.68 -10.51 -15.84
C TYR A 100 -4.70 -10.17 -16.95
N PHE A 101 -5.15 -10.03 -18.19
CA PHE A 101 -4.28 -9.64 -19.30
C PHE A 101 -3.62 -8.28 -19.03
N VAL A 102 -4.40 -7.29 -18.61
CA VAL A 102 -3.89 -5.95 -18.26
C VAL A 102 -2.99 -6.00 -17.03
N TYR A 103 -3.40 -6.68 -15.96
CA TYR A 103 -2.66 -6.79 -14.72
C TYR A 103 -1.29 -7.47 -14.90
N PHE A 104 -1.25 -8.65 -15.52
CA PHE A 104 0.02 -9.38 -15.71
C PHE A 104 0.96 -8.67 -16.67
N ARG A 105 0.42 -7.89 -17.62
CA ARG A 105 1.20 -7.13 -18.59
C ARG A 105 1.88 -5.90 -17.98
N PHE A 106 1.26 -5.24 -17.01
CA PHE A 106 1.72 -3.95 -16.49
C PHE A 106 2.16 -3.96 -15.02
N ALA A 107 1.48 -4.71 -14.14
CA ALA A 107 1.68 -4.65 -12.68
C ALA A 107 1.70 -6.02 -11.96
N PRO A 108 2.38 -7.08 -12.49
CA PRO A 108 2.32 -8.44 -11.94
C PRO A 108 2.90 -8.60 -10.52
N LYS A 109 3.59 -7.57 -9.99
CA LYS A 109 4.17 -7.54 -8.63
C LYS A 109 3.30 -6.78 -7.62
N ASP A 110 2.19 -6.21 -8.07
CA ASP A 110 1.32 -5.36 -7.25
C ASP A 110 0.00 -6.07 -6.90
N GLY A 111 0.00 -7.41 -6.81
CA GLY A 111 -1.21 -8.19 -6.52
C GLY A 111 -1.86 -7.84 -5.20
N MET A 112 -1.08 -7.44 -4.20
CA MET A 112 -1.63 -6.95 -2.92
C MET A 112 -2.48 -5.70 -3.11
N LEU A 113 -2.12 -4.79 -4.03
CA LEU A 113 -2.93 -3.60 -4.30
C LEU A 113 -4.26 -3.99 -4.93
N VAL A 114 -4.27 -4.94 -5.89
CA VAL A 114 -5.49 -5.42 -6.54
C VAL A 114 -6.47 -6.02 -5.51
N ILE A 115 -5.96 -6.77 -4.52
CA ILE A 115 -6.78 -7.39 -3.46
C ILE A 115 -7.24 -6.35 -2.43
N LEU A 116 -6.32 -5.48 -1.98
CA LEU A 116 -6.62 -4.51 -0.93
C LEU A 116 -7.57 -3.42 -1.40
N THR A 117 -7.56 -3.06 -2.68
CA THR A 117 -8.46 -2.00 -3.19
C THR A 117 -9.94 -2.28 -2.93
N PRO A 118 -10.55 -3.39 -3.38
CA PRO A 118 -11.94 -3.68 -3.09
C PRO A 118 -12.23 -3.84 -1.59
N ILE A 119 -11.27 -4.36 -0.81
CA ILE A 119 -11.39 -4.42 0.66
C ILE A 119 -11.46 -3.02 1.27
N CYS A 120 -10.62 -2.09 0.83
CA CYS A 120 -10.65 -0.71 1.31
C CYS A 120 -11.95 0.02 0.94
N PHE A 121 -12.53 -0.26 -0.22
CA PHE A 121 -13.86 0.23 -0.57
C PHE A 121 -14.93 -0.30 0.39
N GLN A 122 -14.90 -1.61 0.68
CA GLN A 122 -15.84 -2.22 1.62
C GLN A 122 -15.74 -1.66 3.05
N LEU A 123 -14.52 -1.33 3.48
CA LEU A 123 -14.25 -0.72 4.79
C LEU A 123 -14.50 0.80 4.81
N HIS A 124 -15.08 1.38 3.74
CA HIS A 124 -15.30 2.82 3.57
C HIS A 124 -14.03 3.68 3.72
N ILE A 125 -12.86 3.12 3.37
CA ILE A 125 -11.57 3.81 3.38
C ILE A 125 -10.81 3.74 2.03
N PRO A 126 -11.49 3.88 0.87
CA PRO A 126 -10.84 3.65 -0.43
C PRO A 126 -9.74 4.68 -0.76
N SER A 127 -9.73 5.85 -0.10
CA SER A 127 -8.71 6.88 -0.33
C SER A 127 -7.30 6.50 0.13
N VAL A 128 -7.17 5.47 0.95
CA VAL A 128 -5.85 4.96 1.39
C VAL A 128 -5.06 4.44 0.19
N MET A 129 -5.72 3.77 -0.75
CA MET A 129 -5.06 3.05 -1.85
C MET A 129 -4.26 3.94 -2.79
N PRO A 130 -4.81 5.01 -3.37
CA PRO A 130 -4.06 5.87 -4.27
C PRO A 130 -2.87 6.57 -3.59
N VAL A 131 -3.03 6.96 -2.31
CA VAL A 131 -1.95 7.56 -1.50
C VAL A 131 -0.86 6.53 -1.21
N ALA A 132 -1.22 5.36 -0.68
CA ALA A 132 -0.26 4.31 -0.35
C ALA A 132 0.50 3.79 -1.59
N ALA A 133 -0.19 3.57 -2.71
CA ALA A 133 0.43 3.16 -3.96
C ALA A 133 1.38 4.24 -4.51
N GLY A 134 0.98 5.51 -4.45
CA GLY A 134 1.82 6.63 -4.86
C GLY A 134 3.10 6.74 -4.04
N LEU A 135 3.00 6.51 -2.72
CA LEU A 135 4.13 6.56 -1.78
C LEU A 135 5.06 5.35 -1.87
N LEU A 136 4.55 4.15 -2.10
CA LEU A 136 5.33 2.91 -2.01
C LEU A 136 5.75 2.33 -3.36
N ARG A 137 4.94 2.53 -4.41
CA ARG A 137 5.08 1.79 -5.68
C ARG A 137 5.43 2.72 -6.84
N ARG A 138 5.50 2.17 -8.05
CA ARG A 138 5.87 2.93 -9.25
C ARG A 138 4.63 3.45 -9.96
N ALA A 139 4.80 4.35 -10.92
CA ALA A 139 3.67 4.94 -11.66
C ALA A 139 2.75 3.89 -12.30
N TYR A 140 3.27 2.76 -12.80
CA TYR A 140 2.45 1.71 -13.42
C TYR A 140 1.51 0.99 -12.44
N SER A 141 1.72 1.13 -11.13
CA SER A 141 0.87 0.50 -10.10
C SER A 141 -0.55 1.09 -10.06
N VAL A 142 -0.80 2.22 -10.75
CA VAL A 142 -2.16 2.72 -11.01
C VAL A 142 -3.04 1.68 -11.69
N VAL A 143 -2.46 0.79 -12.51
CA VAL A 143 -3.19 -0.29 -13.17
C VAL A 143 -3.80 -1.24 -12.15
N ALA A 144 -3.06 -1.57 -11.08
CA ALA A 144 -3.56 -2.44 -10.02
C ALA A 144 -4.74 -1.81 -9.27
N ILE A 145 -4.69 -0.50 -9.03
CA ILE A 145 -5.79 0.24 -8.40
C ILE A 145 -7.02 0.24 -9.32
N ILE A 146 -6.85 0.54 -10.61
CA ILE A 146 -7.93 0.50 -11.60
C ILE A 146 -8.61 -0.88 -11.60
N CYS A 147 -7.83 -1.95 -11.67
CA CYS A 147 -8.38 -3.31 -11.64
C CYS A 147 -9.20 -3.57 -10.38
N GLY A 148 -8.68 -3.21 -9.20
CA GLY A 148 -9.38 -3.41 -7.94
C GLY A 148 -10.63 -2.52 -7.78
N THR A 149 -10.58 -1.27 -8.24
CA THR A 149 -11.72 -0.34 -8.22
C THR A 149 -12.83 -0.83 -9.15
N LEU A 150 -12.49 -1.26 -10.36
CA LEU A 150 -13.45 -1.80 -11.32
C LEU A 150 -14.14 -3.03 -10.74
N LEU A 151 -13.39 -3.96 -10.16
CA LEU A 151 -13.95 -5.15 -9.51
C LEU A 151 -14.93 -4.80 -8.40
N TYR A 152 -14.59 -3.84 -7.53
CA TYR A 152 -15.49 -3.39 -6.48
C TYR A 152 -16.83 -2.88 -7.03
N TYR A 153 -16.80 -1.92 -7.95
CA TYR A 153 -18.03 -1.32 -8.48
C TYR A 153 -18.87 -2.32 -9.28
N PHE A 154 -18.22 -3.24 -10.01
CA PHE A 154 -18.92 -4.30 -10.73
C PHE A 154 -19.67 -5.23 -9.78
N PHE A 155 -19.02 -5.70 -8.71
CA PHE A 155 -19.67 -6.59 -7.75
C PHE A 155 -20.70 -5.89 -6.87
N ASP A 156 -20.45 -4.63 -6.49
CA ASP A 156 -21.46 -3.83 -5.78
C ASP A 156 -22.70 -3.61 -6.65
N GLY A 157 -22.52 -3.33 -7.94
CA GLY A 157 -23.61 -3.25 -8.91
C GLY A 157 -24.39 -4.56 -9.06
N ILE A 158 -23.71 -5.71 -9.11
CA ILE A 158 -24.37 -7.02 -9.10
C ILE A 158 -25.14 -7.24 -7.80
N ARG A 159 -24.54 -6.93 -6.64
CA ARG A 159 -25.16 -7.10 -5.32
C ARG A 159 -26.44 -6.29 -5.20
N GLN A 160 -26.42 -5.02 -5.62
CA GLN A 160 -27.58 -4.14 -5.59
C GLN A 160 -28.72 -4.61 -6.52
N ASN A 161 -28.38 -5.31 -7.60
CA ASN A 161 -29.34 -5.81 -8.59
C ASN A 161 -29.59 -7.33 -8.47
N ALA A 162 -29.12 -7.98 -7.39
CA ALA A 162 -29.12 -9.43 -7.27
C ALA A 162 -30.54 -10.04 -7.31
N SER A 163 -31.52 -9.40 -6.66
CA SER A 163 -32.92 -9.83 -6.70
C SER A 163 -33.51 -9.74 -8.11
N ALA A 164 -33.27 -8.64 -8.83
CA ALA A 164 -33.69 -8.48 -10.21
C ALA A 164 -33.02 -9.52 -11.14
N LEU A 165 -31.74 -9.84 -10.91
CA LEU A 165 -31.00 -10.86 -11.65
C LEU A 165 -31.47 -12.29 -11.31
N ALA A 166 -32.00 -12.52 -10.11
CA ALA A 166 -32.58 -13.81 -9.72
C ALA A 166 -34.01 -14.00 -10.26
N GLU A 167 -34.82 -12.94 -10.29
CA GLU A 167 -36.26 -13.01 -10.61
C GLU A 167 -36.60 -12.98 -12.11
N VAL A 168 -35.66 -12.61 -13.00
CA VAL A 168 -35.89 -12.72 -14.45
C VAL A 168 -35.88 -14.20 -14.83
N VAL A 169 -37.00 -14.88 -14.59
CA VAL A 169 -37.35 -16.14 -15.22
C VAL A 169 -37.50 -15.86 -16.71
N ASP A 170 -36.99 -16.76 -17.56
CA ASP A 170 -37.05 -16.78 -19.03
C ASP A 170 -38.45 -16.49 -19.61
N LYS A 171 -38.95 -15.27 -19.46
CA LYS A 171 -40.05 -14.76 -20.25
C LYS A 171 -39.44 -14.26 -21.53
N LYS A 172 -39.47 -15.15 -22.53
CA LYS A 172 -39.23 -14.98 -23.97
C LYS A 172 -40.04 -13.81 -24.59
N GLY A 173 -39.97 -12.60 -24.03
CA GLY A 173 -40.81 -11.49 -24.49
C GLY A 173 -40.73 -10.15 -23.76
N GLN A 174 -39.93 -9.97 -22.69
CA GLN A 174 -39.74 -8.64 -22.10
C GLN A 174 -38.26 -8.22 -22.14
N SER A 175 -37.98 -7.23 -22.99
CA SER A 175 -36.64 -6.75 -23.38
C SER A 175 -35.93 -5.93 -22.28
N THR A 176 -35.48 -6.61 -21.24
CA THR A 176 -34.23 -6.25 -20.54
C THR A 176 -33.55 -7.55 -20.11
N THR A 177 -32.78 -8.15 -21.01
CA THR A 177 -32.01 -9.38 -20.73
C THR A 177 -31.12 -9.15 -19.50
N LYS A 178 -30.95 -10.16 -18.63
CA LYS A 178 -30.00 -10.08 -17.49
C LYS A 178 -28.61 -9.59 -17.93
N LEU A 179 -28.22 -9.96 -19.15
CA LEU A 179 -27.06 -9.44 -19.86
C LEU A 179 -26.99 -7.90 -19.92
N ASN A 180 -28.08 -7.21 -20.28
CA ASN A 180 -28.09 -5.76 -20.38
C ASN A 180 -27.94 -5.08 -19.02
N VAL A 181 -28.55 -5.65 -17.97
CA VAL A 181 -28.42 -5.12 -16.60
C VAL A 181 -26.98 -5.27 -16.11
N THR A 182 -26.38 -6.46 -16.27
CA THR A 182 -24.99 -6.72 -15.85
C THR A 182 -23.99 -5.92 -16.69
N MET A 183 -24.21 -5.79 -18.00
CA MET A 183 -23.36 -4.97 -18.88
C MET A 183 -23.46 -3.48 -18.54
N GLY A 184 -24.67 -3.00 -18.22
CA GLY A 184 -24.91 -1.63 -17.77
C GLY A 184 -24.16 -1.30 -16.48
N GLN A 185 -24.03 -2.24 -15.54
CA GLN A 185 -23.22 -2.03 -14.33
C GLN A 185 -21.73 -1.76 -14.64
N LEU A 186 -21.22 -2.26 -15.77
CA LEU A 186 -19.83 -2.10 -16.17
C LEU A 186 -19.60 -0.85 -17.04
N LEU A 187 -20.54 -0.55 -17.94
CA LEU A 187 -20.37 0.51 -18.95
C LEU A 187 -21.05 1.83 -18.58
N ASP A 188 -22.16 1.79 -17.83
CA ASP A 188 -22.96 2.99 -17.54
C ASP A 188 -22.69 3.57 -16.14
N ASN A 189 -21.80 2.94 -15.36
CA ASN A 189 -21.45 3.41 -14.02
C ASN A 189 -20.52 4.62 -14.06
N LYS A 190 -21.11 5.82 -14.19
CA LYS A 190 -20.39 7.10 -14.23
C LYS A 190 -19.55 7.34 -12.98
N GLU A 191 -20.04 6.93 -11.81
CA GLU A 191 -19.31 7.08 -10.55
C GLU A 191 -17.98 6.31 -10.61
N MET A 192 -18.03 5.05 -11.02
CA MET A 192 -16.84 4.19 -11.16
C MET A 192 -15.77 4.87 -12.02
N PHE A 193 -16.13 5.37 -13.21
CA PHE A 193 -15.16 6.01 -14.11
C PHE A 193 -14.54 7.27 -13.54
N ILE A 194 -15.34 8.11 -12.87
CA ILE A 194 -14.85 9.34 -12.24
C ILE A 194 -13.91 9.01 -11.07
N VAL A 195 -14.28 8.05 -10.23
CA VAL A 195 -13.46 7.61 -9.09
C VAL A 195 -12.15 7.01 -9.57
N MET A 196 -12.17 6.15 -10.60
CA MET A 196 -10.95 5.61 -11.22
C MET A 196 -10.03 6.72 -11.75
N ALA A 197 -10.59 7.70 -12.47
CA ALA A 197 -9.81 8.82 -13.01
C ALA A 197 -9.15 9.64 -11.88
N ILE A 198 -9.90 9.95 -10.82
CA ILE A 198 -9.36 10.69 -9.67
C ILE A 198 -8.28 9.87 -8.96
N PHE A 199 -8.48 8.57 -8.77
CA PHE A 199 -7.48 7.71 -8.11
C PHE A 199 -6.17 7.66 -8.91
N VAL A 200 -6.26 7.58 -10.24
CA VAL A 200 -5.08 7.64 -11.12
C VAL A 200 -4.36 8.98 -10.95
N ILE A 201 -5.09 10.10 -11.03
CA ILE A 201 -4.52 11.44 -10.89
C ILE A 201 -3.83 11.57 -9.53
N THR A 202 -4.50 11.19 -8.44
CA THR A 202 -3.94 11.27 -7.09
C THR A 202 -2.68 10.42 -6.96
N THR A 203 -2.70 9.16 -7.40
CA THR A 203 -1.51 8.30 -7.33
C THR A 203 -0.34 8.88 -8.11
N LEU A 204 -0.59 9.42 -9.30
CA LEU A 204 0.45 10.07 -10.10
C LEU A 204 0.99 11.32 -9.40
N VAL A 205 0.12 12.19 -8.86
CA VAL A 205 0.57 13.38 -8.12
C VAL A 205 1.42 12.98 -6.92
N VAL A 206 0.95 12.06 -6.08
CA VAL A 206 1.72 11.57 -4.92
C VAL A 206 3.07 10.99 -5.37
N TYR A 207 3.07 10.18 -6.44
CA TYR A 207 4.28 9.59 -7.00
C TYR A 207 5.26 10.64 -7.54
N GLN A 208 4.78 11.72 -8.16
CA GLN A 208 5.62 12.81 -8.63
C GLN A 208 6.17 13.64 -7.46
N VAL A 209 5.31 14.07 -6.54
CA VAL A 209 5.67 14.93 -5.41
C VAL A 209 6.68 14.25 -4.49
N ARG A 210 6.55 12.94 -4.22
CA ARG A 210 7.53 12.23 -3.37
C ARG A 210 8.94 12.18 -3.98
N ARG A 211 9.07 12.36 -5.30
CA ARG A 211 10.34 12.36 -6.04
C ARG A 211 10.94 13.76 -6.19
N LEU A 212 10.22 14.81 -5.77
CA LEU A 212 10.76 16.16 -5.76
C LEU A 212 11.89 16.28 -4.72
N LYS A 213 12.92 17.05 -5.07
CA LYS A 213 14.06 17.37 -4.20
C LYS A 213 13.70 18.47 -3.19
N ILE A 214 12.60 18.28 -2.46
CA ILE A 214 12.13 19.19 -1.42
C ILE A 214 12.24 18.52 -0.04
N ASN A 215 12.40 19.32 1.01
CA ASN A 215 12.38 18.79 2.37
C ASN A 215 10.98 18.22 2.65
N ASN A 216 10.93 17.10 3.39
CA ASN A 216 9.67 16.43 3.73
C ASN A 216 8.81 16.05 2.51
N SER A 217 9.42 15.74 1.35
CA SER A 217 8.71 15.43 0.11
C SER A 217 7.61 14.37 0.25
N TRP A 218 7.81 13.35 1.10
CA TRP A 218 6.81 12.32 1.37
C TRP A 218 5.60 12.83 2.17
N THR A 219 5.82 13.73 3.13
CA THR A 219 4.74 14.39 3.87
C THR A 219 3.95 15.30 2.95
N VAL A 220 4.64 16.11 2.16
CA VAL A 220 4.01 17.00 1.17
C VAL A 220 3.22 16.17 0.15
N ALA A 221 3.77 15.04 -0.33
CA ALA A 221 3.08 14.13 -1.23
C ALA A 221 1.79 13.56 -0.61
N THR A 222 1.86 13.13 0.66
CA THR A 222 0.70 12.58 1.40
C THR A 222 -0.41 13.62 1.54
N ILE A 223 -0.06 14.84 1.97
CA ILE A 223 -1.03 15.93 2.19
C ILE A 223 -1.60 16.41 0.85
N ALA A 224 -0.76 16.66 -0.15
CA ALA A 224 -1.19 17.12 -1.46
C ALA A 224 -2.10 16.10 -2.15
N GLY A 225 -1.74 14.81 -2.12
CA GLY A 225 -2.57 13.74 -2.66
C GLY A 225 -3.92 13.63 -1.95
N GLY A 226 -3.92 13.64 -0.62
CA GLY A 226 -5.15 13.58 0.19
C GLY A 226 -6.08 14.77 -0.09
N LEU A 227 -5.54 15.98 -0.19
CA LEU A 227 -6.32 17.20 -0.48
C LEU A 227 -6.90 17.19 -1.90
N ILE A 228 -6.07 16.90 -2.91
CA ILE A 228 -6.53 16.84 -4.31
C ILE A 228 -7.64 15.80 -4.46
N GLN A 229 -7.45 14.64 -3.87
CA GLN A 229 -8.44 13.58 -3.89
C GLN A 229 -9.75 13.98 -3.21
N LEU A 230 -9.67 14.58 -2.01
CA LEU A 230 -10.84 15.03 -1.27
C LEU A 230 -11.63 16.05 -2.08
N VAL A 231 -10.98 17.10 -2.58
CA VAL A 231 -11.63 18.16 -3.33
C VAL A 231 -12.26 17.61 -4.62
N ALA A 232 -11.50 16.81 -5.38
CA ALA A 232 -12.01 16.24 -6.63
C ALA A 232 -13.21 15.31 -6.41
N LEU A 233 -13.18 14.45 -5.37
CA LEU A 233 -14.29 13.55 -5.07
C LEU A 233 -15.49 14.27 -4.45
N VAL A 234 -15.30 15.32 -3.65
CA VAL A 234 -16.42 16.15 -3.17
C VAL A 234 -17.14 16.78 -4.36
N VAL A 235 -16.41 17.40 -5.29
CA VAL A 235 -17.00 18.00 -6.49
C VAL A 235 -17.71 16.92 -7.33
N ALA A 236 -17.07 15.76 -7.53
CA ALA A 236 -17.67 14.65 -8.26
C ALA A 236 -18.98 14.17 -7.62
N TYR A 237 -19.02 13.93 -6.32
CA TYR A 237 -20.23 13.45 -5.63
C TYR A 237 -21.34 14.49 -5.60
N LEU A 238 -21.02 15.78 -5.52
CA LEU A 238 -22.02 16.85 -5.65
C LEU A 238 -22.62 16.88 -7.07
N VAL A 239 -21.81 16.75 -8.11
CA VAL A 239 -22.27 16.71 -9.51
C VAL A 239 -23.08 15.44 -9.81
N LEU A 240 -22.71 14.31 -9.22
CA LEU A 240 -23.43 13.04 -9.35
C LEU A 240 -24.70 12.97 -8.49
N GLY A 241 -24.93 13.94 -7.61
CA GLY A 241 -26.10 13.96 -6.72
C GLY A 241 -26.02 12.92 -5.59
N LEU A 242 -24.82 12.60 -5.10
CA LEU A 242 -24.54 11.61 -4.05
C LEU A 242 -23.94 12.25 -2.77
N PRO A 243 -24.62 13.23 -2.14
CA PRO A 243 -24.08 13.94 -0.98
C PRO A 243 -23.85 13.04 0.24
N GLU A 244 -24.58 11.93 0.37
CA GLU A 244 -24.47 10.97 1.47
C GLU A 244 -23.10 10.29 1.55
N LYS A 245 -22.37 10.21 0.43
CA LYS A 245 -21.02 9.62 0.37
C LYS A 245 -19.93 10.57 0.88
N ILE A 246 -20.22 11.87 1.02
CA ILE A 246 -19.22 12.89 1.39
C ILE A 246 -18.70 12.67 2.82
N ILE A 247 -19.55 12.26 3.77
CA ILE A 247 -19.12 12.00 5.15
C ILE A 247 -18.10 10.87 5.19
N TRP A 248 -18.38 9.76 4.49
CA TRP A 248 -17.47 8.63 4.36
C TRP A 248 -16.18 9.01 3.63
N LEU A 249 -16.25 9.88 2.61
CA LEU A 249 -15.08 10.40 1.92
C LEU A 249 -14.15 11.19 2.85
N VAL A 250 -14.70 12.05 3.71
CA VAL A 250 -13.89 12.84 4.67
C VAL A 250 -13.18 11.89 5.64
N LEU A 251 -13.90 10.94 6.23
CA LEU A 251 -13.33 9.92 7.11
C LEU A 251 -12.24 9.10 6.41
N SER A 252 -12.51 8.64 5.18
CA SER A 252 -11.55 7.91 4.36
C SER A 252 -10.28 8.71 4.09
N THR A 253 -10.40 10.02 3.89
CA THR A 253 -9.24 10.90 3.62
C THR A 253 -8.38 11.07 4.87
N VAL A 254 -8.99 11.22 6.04
CA VAL A 254 -8.25 11.29 7.32
C VAL A 254 -7.47 9.99 7.54
N VAL A 255 -8.09 8.84 7.31
CA VAL A 255 -7.42 7.53 7.40
C VAL A 255 -6.29 7.41 6.37
N ALA A 256 -6.46 7.92 5.15
CA ALA A 256 -5.43 7.91 4.12
C ALA A 256 -4.20 8.75 4.50
N ILE A 257 -4.41 9.95 5.07
CA ILE A 257 -3.32 10.80 5.55
C ILE A 257 -2.60 10.12 6.71
N PHE A 258 -3.34 9.56 7.68
CA PHE A 258 -2.76 8.83 8.79
C PHE A 258 -1.93 7.63 8.31
N ALA A 259 -2.47 6.82 7.39
CA ALA A 259 -1.76 5.69 6.79
C ALA A 259 -0.50 6.16 6.04
N GLY A 260 -0.56 7.28 5.30
CA GLY A 260 0.61 7.88 4.64
C GLY A 260 1.70 8.31 5.64
N VAL A 261 1.33 8.89 6.77
CA VAL A 261 2.26 9.22 7.86
C VAL A 261 2.89 7.96 8.47
N VAL A 262 2.11 6.90 8.70
CA VAL A 262 2.63 5.61 9.20
C VAL A 262 3.60 4.99 8.19
N ILE A 263 3.24 5.00 6.90
CA ILE A 263 4.11 4.53 5.80
C ILE A 263 5.41 5.33 5.78
N GLN A 264 5.33 6.66 5.83
CA GLN A 264 6.50 7.52 5.89
C GLN A 264 7.36 7.20 7.10
N PHE A 265 6.76 7.00 8.28
CA PHE A 265 7.50 6.68 9.49
C PHE A 265 8.27 5.38 9.34
N ILE A 266 7.66 4.32 8.78
CA ILE A 266 8.28 3.00 8.61
C ILE A 266 9.40 3.04 7.56
N PHE A 267 9.15 3.62 6.38
CA PHE A 267 10.07 3.51 5.24
C PHE A 267 11.08 4.65 5.11
N MET A 268 10.79 5.85 5.66
CA MET A 268 11.69 7.00 5.55
C MET A 268 12.66 7.05 6.74
N ASN A 269 13.96 7.00 6.42
CA ASN A 269 15.05 7.03 7.42
C ASN A 269 15.77 8.38 7.48
N LEU A 270 15.22 9.45 6.90
CA LEU A 270 15.83 10.78 6.87
C LEU A 270 15.37 11.62 8.08
N ASP A 271 16.32 12.35 8.70
CA ASP A 271 16.02 13.35 9.72
C ASP A 271 16.18 14.77 9.17
N TYR A 272 15.07 15.37 8.76
CA TYR A 272 15.07 16.74 8.26
C TYR A 272 15.22 17.79 9.37
N ALA A 273 15.05 17.44 10.65
CA ALA A 273 15.15 18.40 11.75
C ALA A 273 16.62 18.83 11.99
N ARG A 274 17.58 17.94 11.72
CA ARG A 274 19.02 18.20 11.85
C ARG A 274 19.68 18.40 10.49
N THR A 275 19.07 19.23 9.65
CA THR A 275 19.65 19.56 8.34
C THR A 275 20.79 20.55 8.52
N GLU A 276 21.97 20.22 8.00
CA GLU A 276 23.15 21.10 8.03
C GLU A 276 23.46 21.58 6.60
N ASN A 277 23.72 22.87 6.44
CA ASN A 277 24.18 23.43 5.18
C ASN A 277 25.65 23.78 5.36
N VAL A 278 26.51 23.21 4.53
CA VAL A 278 27.95 23.46 4.55
C VAL A 278 28.35 24.15 3.25
N GLN A 279 29.35 25.02 3.36
CA GLN A 279 29.89 25.79 2.25
C GLN A 279 31.33 25.34 2.07
N PHE A 280 31.69 24.94 0.86
CA PHE A 280 33.07 24.63 0.48
C PHE A 280 33.48 25.68 -0.54
N GLU A 281 34.64 26.27 -0.31
CA GLU A 281 35.30 27.18 -1.23
C GLU A 281 36.56 26.50 -1.73
N ASP A 282 36.71 26.47 -3.05
CA ASP A 282 37.92 26.07 -3.77
C ASP A 282 38.38 27.27 -4.61
N ASP A 283 39.62 27.24 -5.10
CA ASP A 283 40.28 28.39 -5.76
C ASP A 283 39.48 28.95 -6.96
N GLU A 284 38.64 28.12 -7.60
CA GLU A 284 37.82 28.48 -8.75
C GLU A 284 36.30 28.44 -8.52
N TYR A 285 35.80 27.77 -7.47
CA TYR A 285 34.34 27.54 -7.29
C TYR A 285 33.88 27.54 -5.83
N TYR A 286 32.66 28.07 -5.62
CA TYR A 286 31.91 27.93 -4.38
C TYR A 286 30.87 26.81 -4.50
N TYR A 287 30.94 25.81 -3.60
CA TYR A 287 29.97 24.72 -3.50
C TYR A 287 29.07 24.89 -2.27
N TYR A 288 27.77 24.89 -2.48
CA TYR A 288 26.77 24.82 -1.41
C TYR A 288 26.24 23.39 -1.30
N VAL A 289 26.60 22.71 -0.22
CA VAL A 289 26.16 21.33 0.02
C VAL A 289 25.18 21.28 1.19
N LYS A 290 24.12 20.50 1.01
CA LYS A 290 23.11 20.29 2.02
C LYS A 290 23.18 18.85 2.52
N ALA A 291 23.57 18.66 3.77
CA ALA A 291 23.62 17.37 4.44
C ALA A 291 22.31 17.11 5.19
N VAL A 292 21.64 16.00 4.84
CA VAL A 292 20.48 15.50 5.59
C VAL A 292 20.88 14.18 6.25
N PRO A 293 21.08 14.15 7.58
CA PRO A 293 21.53 12.96 8.26
C PRO A 293 20.45 11.87 8.24
N LYS A 294 20.91 10.61 8.21
CA LYS A 294 20.04 9.45 8.42
C LYS A 294 19.73 9.34 9.91
N LYS A 295 18.50 8.96 10.24
CA LYS A 295 18.09 8.58 11.60
C LYS A 295 18.87 7.34 11.99
N MET A 296 19.94 7.51 12.76
CA MET A 296 20.71 6.42 13.32
C MET A 296 20.65 6.49 14.84
N ILE A 297 20.39 5.34 15.45
CA ILE A 297 20.40 5.18 16.90
C ILE A 297 21.75 4.58 17.25
N ALA A 298 22.42 5.15 18.24
CA ALA A 298 23.64 4.56 18.79
C ALA A 298 23.33 3.12 19.22
N LYS A 299 24.04 2.13 18.64
CA LYS A 299 23.91 0.73 19.07
C LYS A 299 24.31 0.64 20.54
N GLU A 300 23.47 0.05 21.37
CA GLU A 300 23.86 -0.30 22.74
C GLU A 300 25.15 -1.12 22.72
N GLU A 301 26.15 -0.64 23.46
CA GLU A 301 27.45 -1.26 23.58
C GLU A 301 27.25 -2.65 24.23
N LYS A 302 27.44 -3.73 23.47
CA LYS A 302 27.44 -5.09 24.03
C LYS A 302 28.64 -5.21 24.96
N VAL A 303 28.42 -5.09 26.26
CA VAL A 303 29.44 -5.40 27.27
C VAL A 303 29.63 -6.92 27.30
N VAL A 304 30.61 -7.41 26.54
CA VAL A 304 31.06 -8.81 26.61
C VAL A 304 31.80 -8.99 27.93
N LYS A 305 31.16 -9.66 28.90
CA LYS A 305 31.85 -10.09 30.13
C LYS A 305 32.69 -11.32 29.82
N HIS A 306 34.01 -11.14 29.75
CA HIS A 306 34.95 -12.26 29.73
C HIS A 306 35.05 -12.86 31.14
N PHE A 307 34.57 -14.09 31.33
CA PHE A 307 34.86 -14.89 32.52
C PHE A 307 36.14 -15.68 32.29
N GLY A 308 37.29 -15.02 32.45
CA GLY A 308 38.62 -15.62 32.41
C GLY A 308 39.30 -15.44 33.77
N ASN A 309 39.74 -16.55 34.36
CA ASN A 309 40.31 -16.60 35.70
C ASN A 309 41.79 -16.13 35.68
N THR A 310 42.03 -14.82 35.65
CA THR A 310 43.35 -14.27 35.98
C THR A 310 43.19 -12.89 36.60
N GLY A 311 43.47 -12.79 37.90
CA GLY A 311 43.46 -11.54 38.63
C GLY A 311 44.49 -10.56 38.09
N SER A 312 44.04 -9.50 37.43
CA SER A 312 44.75 -8.23 37.40
C SER A 312 43.73 -7.10 37.20
N LEU A 313 44.00 -6.01 37.91
CA LEU A 313 43.14 -4.88 38.22
C LEU A 313 42.17 -4.43 37.12
N GLY A 314 40.90 -4.28 37.51
CA GLY A 314 39.93 -3.48 36.80
C GLY A 314 40.39 -2.01 36.69
N LYS A 315 41.09 -1.69 35.61
CA LYS A 315 41.24 -0.32 35.15
C LYS A 315 40.00 0.00 34.33
N LYS A 316 39.09 0.82 34.86
CA LYS A 316 38.04 1.47 34.04
C LYS A 316 38.77 2.21 32.92
N ILE A 317 38.69 1.70 31.70
CA ILE A 317 39.02 2.49 30.52
C ILE A 317 37.87 3.48 30.37
N GLN A 318 38.09 4.69 30.90
CA GLN A 318 37.20 5.82 30.67
C GLN A 318 37.50 6.32 29.25
N ARG A 319 36.84 5.73 28.24
CA ARG A 319 36.79 6.38 26.93
C ARG A 319 35.82 7.55 27.05
N HIS A 320 36.41 8.74 26.92
CA HIS A 320 35.73 10.01 26.85
C HIS A 320 34.60 9.93 25.80
N ASN A 321 33.46 10.55 26.12
CA ASN A 321 32.30 10.77 25.25
C ASN A 321 32.62 10.61 23.76
N GLN A 322 32.19 9.51 23.16
CA GLN A 322 32.23 9.35 21.71
C GLN A 322 30.93 9.93 21.11
N GLU A 323 30.74 11.24 21.33
CA GLU A 323 29.86 12.08 20.49
C GLU A 323 30.49 12.36 19.12
N ASN A 324 31.77 12.05 18.95
CA ASN A 324 32.47 12.15 17.68
C ASN A 324 32.69 10.76 17.10
N ILE A 325 31.86 10.39 16.14
CA ILE A 325 32.25 9.40 15.13
C ILE A 325 33.53 9.99 14.52
N SER A 326 34.70 9.35 14.71
CA SER A 326 35.95 9.90 14.15
C SER A 326 35.80 9.98 12.64
N LYS A 327 36.29 11.06 12.03
CA LYS A 327 36.23 11.31 10.59
C LYS A 327 36.69 10.09 9.78
N GLU A 328 37.66 9.35 10.32
CA GLU A 328 38.20 8.08 9.83
C GLU A 328 37.13 6.99 9.62
N ALA A 329 36.18 6.84 10.56
CA ALA A 329 35.11 5.84 10.45
C ALA A 329 34.10 6.19 9.34
N ILE A 330 33.91 7.48 9.07
CA ILE A 330 33.01 7.97 8.01
C ILE A 330 33.70 7.88 6.64
N ALA A 331 34.99 8.23 6.56
CA ALA A 331 35.79 8.13 5.34
C ALA A 331 35.88 6.68 4.84
N LYS A 332 36.07 5.74 5.77
CA LYS A 332 36.19 4.30 5.48
C LYS A 332 34.88 3.65 5.00
N ASP A 333 33.74 4.10 5.49
CA ASP A 333 32.41 3.61 5.06
C ASP A 333 31.97 4.21 3.70
N LEU A 334 32.56 5.33 3.29
CA LEU A 334 32.22 6.06 2.05
C LEU A 334 33.27 5.92 0.94
N GLU A 335 34.37 5.19 1.19
CA GLU A 335 35.53 5.07 0.28
C GLU A 335 36.12 6.44 -0.14
N ILE A 336 36.18 7.38 0.81
CA ILE A 336 36.74 8.72 0.60
C ILE A 336 38.16 8.76 1.19
N ASP A 337 39.09 9.42 0.48
CA ASP A 337 40.48 9.57 0.91
C ASP A 337 40.57 10.32 2.26
N GLU A 338 41.39 9.79 3.17
CA GLU A 338 41.46 10.19 4.59
C GLU A 338 42.06 11.61 4.76
N ASN A 339 42.82 12.05 3.76
CA ASN A 339 43.61 13.28 3.75
C ASN A 339 42.83 14.55 3.38
N ILE A 340 41.52 14.47 3.08
CA ILE A 340 40.71 15.67 2.72
C ILE A 340 40.46 16.57 3.95
N PHE A 341 40.77 16.12 5.17
CA PHE A 341 40.54 16.87 6.41
C PHE A 341 41.81 17.43 7.06
N GLU A 342 42.97 17.26 6.45
CA GLU A 342 44.22 17.90 6.87
C GLU A 342 44.38 19.21 6.09
N ASP A 343 43.95 20.33 6.66
CA ASP A 343 44.32 21.65 6.16
C ASP A 343 45.84 21.84 6.35
N ASP A 344 46.54 22.13 5.26
CA ASP A 344 47.92 22.61 5.29
C ASP A 344 48.01 23.89 6.13
N LYS A 345 48.96 23.88 7.07
CA LYS A 345 49.23 24.91 8.08
C LYS A 345 49.71 26.25 7.53
#